data_AF-G5JU74-F1
#
_entry.id   AF-G5JU74-F1
#
_cell.length_a   1.000
_cell.length_b   1.000
_cell.length_c   1.000
_cell.angle_alpha   90.00
_cell.angle_beta   90.00
_cell.angle_gamma   90.00
#
_symmetry.space_group_name_H-M   'P 1'
#
loop_
_entity.id
_entity.type
_entity.pdbx_description
1 polymer ?
#
loop_
_entity_poly.entity_id
_entity_poly.type
_entity_poly.pdbx_seq_one_letter_code
_entity_poly.pdbx_strand_id
1 'polypeptide(L)'
;MKMKHKLFSLVSILTILFGAFLISSEGAKANQVTNFTNKATISKSDGTPLTPNAKVSYWEPLAISNSISIPDDVDIHSGDTMTIKLPEQLKFTTKLAFDVYHANGQLAGKAVTDPNTQSVTVTFTDIFEKLPLNKVLSLNFNVQMNHTNSDQTGPITFNYNGVVYTVIVGEKEVGPVSPVIYKTGYQDQGDPSIIHWKVLINGKQEAIDNLTLTDTVGEGQEIVTSSMVAARLKHVEGDDVDSLDEAASRPYEEDFSKTLSYKTNNAGAAVGFTHTFANANKNAIFISYDTKLTQSQSVGNDMTNSISISGNNVTSSSQVGYARIESAYGQANSRRRSSTPSTTVVETTTTNNTTTSTSATTETTSATTSNNSSTTETTTKTNSTTTEAKTTTESGTTTTGAKTTSSQSTSLQTNVPSTTNVTTSSNQASKRPVTFALPRTGEQAGLWLSALGLVIVTVTGIYFYRARR
;
A
#
# COMPACT_ATOMS: atom_id res chain seq x y z
N MET A 1 -55.98 -35.56 -45.92
CA MET A 1 -54.77 -34.78 -46.26
C MET A 1 -54.82 -33.39 -45.60
N LYS A 2 -54.48 -33.24 -44.30
CA LYS A 2 -54.55 -31.94 -43.57
C LYS A 2 -53.41 -31.62 -42.58
N MET A 3 -52.45 -32.53 -42.33
CA MET A 3 -51.39 -32.29 -41.33
C MET A 3 -50.08 -31.68 -41.90
N LYS A 4 -49.83 -31.76 -43.22
CA LYS A 4 -48.53 -31.32 -43.80
C LYS A 4 -48.31 -29.80 -43.76
N HIS A 5 -49.36 -28.97 -43.79
CA HIS A 5 -49.22 -27.51 -43.80
C HIS A 5 -48.99 -26.88 -42.41
N LYS A 6 -49.53 -27.47 -41.34
CA LYS A 6 -49.30 -26.94 -39.97
C LYS A 6 -47.85 -27.12 -39.50
N LEU A 7 -47.16 -28.16 -39.96
CA LEU A 7 -45.77 -28.42 -39.56
C LEU A 7 -44.79 -27.40 -40.17
N PHE A 8 -44.96 -27.03 -41.44
CA PHE A 8 -44.12 -26.01 -42.10
C PHE A 8 -44.28 -24.61 -41.48
N SER A 9 -45.49 -24.25 -41.05
CA SER A 9 -45.73 -22.97 -40.35
C SER A 9 -44.96 -22.89 -39.02
N LEU A 10 -44.86 -23.99 -38.28
CA LEU A 10 -44.18 -24.02 -36.98
C LEU A 10 -42.65 -23.91 -37.13
N VAL A 11 -42.08 -24.60 -38.13
CA VAL A 11 -40.64 -24.54 -38.43
C VAL A 11 -40.23 -23.14 -38.87
N SER A 12 -41.01 -22.47 -39.74
CA SER A 12 -40.70 -21.12 -40.22
C SER A 12 -40.65 -20.07 -39.09
N ILE A 13 -41.62 -20.13 -38.16
CA ILE A 13 -41.64 -19.23 -36.99
C ILE A 13 -40.46 -19.51 -36.06
N LEU A 14 -40.11 -20.79 -35.85
CA LEU A 14 -38.98 -21.15 -35.00
C LEU A 14 -37.63 -20.68 -35.60
N THR A 15 -37.45 -20.71 -36.92
CA THR A 15 -36.25 -20.16 -37.58
C THR A 15 -36.14 -18.64 -37.47
N ILE A 16 -37.25 -17.90 -37.45
CA ILE A 16 -37.22 -16.44 -37.22
C ILE A 16 -36.86 -16.14 -35.76
N LEU A 17 -37.38 -16.93 -34.80
CA LEU A 17 -37.04 -16.79 -33.38
C LEU A 17 -35.56 -17.12 -33.10
N PHE A 18 -34.99 -18.12 -33.78
CA PHE A 18 -33.56 -18.44 -33.68
C PHE A 18 -32.67 -17.39 -34.36
N GLY A 19 -33.11 -16.82 -35.49
CA GLY A 19 -32.39 -15.73 -36.17
C GLY A 19 -32.23 -14.48 -35.30
N ALA A 20 -33.25 -14.14 -34.50
CA ALA A 20 -33.19 -13.02 -33.56
C ALA A 20 -32.25 -13.26 -32.36
N PHE A 21 -31.92 -14.52 -32.03
CA PHE A 21 -30.99 -14.87 -30.95
C PHE A 21 -29.54 -15.06 -31.42
N LEU A 22 -29.26 -14.76 -32.70
CA LEU A 22 -27.92 -14.69 -33.29
C LEU A 22 -27.53 -13.24 -33.62
N ILE A 23 -28.09 -12.25 -32.92
CA ILE A 23 -27.34 -11.04 -32.63
C ILE A 23 -26.19 -11.46 -31.73
N SER A 24 -25.01 -11.65 -32.33
CA SER A 24 -23.79 -11.85 -31.57
C SER A 24 -23.65 -10.73 -30.56
N SER A 25 -23.70 -11.07 -29.27
CA SER A 25 -22.98 -10.27 -28.29
C SER A 25 -21.49 -10.44 -28.61
N GLU A 26 -20.99 -9.59 -29.50
CA GLU A 26 -19.55 -9.36 -29.60
C GLU A 26 -19.10 -8.98 -28.20
N GLY A 27 -18.45 -9.92 -27.52
CA GLY A 27 -17.85 -9.68 -26.22
C GLY A 27 -16.71 -8.73 -26.43
N ALA A 28 -17.02 -7.43 -26.45
CA ALA A 28 -16.09 -6.33 -26.61
C ALA A 28 -14.95 -6.56 -25.61
N LYS A 29 -13.80 -6.97 -26.13
CA LYS A 29 -12.65 -7.23 -25.28
C LYS A 29 -12.19 -5.89 -24.76
N ALA A 30 -12.21 -5.73 -23.44
CA ALA A 30 -11.56 -4.63 -22.75
C ALA A 30 -10.16 -4.40 -23.35
N ASN A 31 -9.97 -3.26 -24.00
CA ASN A 31 -8.70 -2.87 -24.55
C ASN A 31 -7.79 -2.34 -23.42
N GLN A 32 -6.50 -2.18 -23.73
CA GLN A 32 -5.57 -1.47 -22.87
C GLN A 32 -5.22 -0.12 -23.50
N VAL A 33 -5.59 0.97 -22.82
CA VAL A 33 -5.21 2.34 -23.13
C VAL A 33 -3.72 2.49 -22.81
N THR A 34 -2.90 2.52 -23.86
CA THR A 34 -1.44 2.66 -23.79
C THR A 34 -0.93 4.02 -24.25
N ASN A 35 -1.69 4.73 -25.09
CA ASN A 35 -1.38 6.10 -25.49
C ASN A 35 -1.86 7.10 -24.43
N PHE A 36 -1.03 7.36 -23.43
CA PHE A 36 -1.25 8.39 -22.42
C PHE A 36 0.07 9.02 -21.99
N THR A 37 -0.01 10.21 -21.39
CA THR A 37 1.12 10.84 -20.70
C THR A 37 0.88 10.81 -19.19
N ASN A 38 1.93 10.58 -18.40
CA ASN A 38 1.88 10.66 -16.94
C ASN A 38 3.03 11.56 -16.44
N LYS A 39 2.70 12.51 -15.57
CA LYS A 39 3.66 13.29 -14.78
C LYS A 39 3.47 12.90 -13.32
N ALA A 40 4.55 12.48 -12.67
CA ALA A 40 4.48 12.05 -11.27
C ALA A 40 5.42 12.85 -10.36
N THR A 41 5.03 12.92 -9.09
CA THR A 41 5.87 13.37 -7.98
C THR A 41 5.85 12.34 -6.86
N ILE A 42 6.89 12.34 -6.02
CA ILE A 42 6.98 11.48 -4.84
C ILE A 42 7.35 12.36 -3.64
N SER A 43 6.63 12.17 -2.53
CA SER A 43 6.88 12.82 -1.24
C SER A 43 6.95 11.78 -0.12
N LYS A 44 7.40 12.24 1.05
CA LYS A 44 7.11 11.59 2.34
C LYS A 44 5.62 11.72 2.68
N SER A 45 5.14 10.97 3.68
CA SER A 45 3.74 10.98 4.12
C SER A 45 3.27 12.29 4.78
N ASP A 46 4.19 13.19 5.15
CA ASP A 46 3.89 14.56 5.62
C ASP A 46 3.71 15.57 4.46
N GLY A 47 3.89 15.14 3.21
CA GLY A 47 3.88 15.98 2.02
C GLY A 47 5.24 16.57 1.63
N THR A 48 6.30 16.35 2.41
CA THR A 48 7.66 16.82 2.11
C THR A 48 8.18 16.15 0.83
N PRO A 49 8.48 16.89 -0.27
CA PRO A 49 8.94 16.28 -1.52
C PRO A 49 10.27 15.53 -1.37
N LEU A 50 10.44 14.42 -2.09
CA LEU A 50 11.74 13.74 -2.16
C LEU A 50 12.73 14.54 -3.03
N THR A 51 13.55 15.34 -2.36
CA THR A 51 14.70 16.05 -2.94
C THR A 51 15.92 15.14 -3.09
N PRO A 52 16.92 15.49 -3.92
CA PRO A 52 18.14 14.71 -4.06
C PRO A 52 18.88 14.53 -2.72
N ASN A 53 19.21 13.28 -2.39
CA ASN A 53 19.79 12.83 -1.12
C ASN A 53 18.87 12.97 0.11
N ALA A 54 17.54 13.08 -0.10
CA ALA A 54 16.58 12.95 1.00
C ALA A 54 16.76 11.62 1.73
N LYS A 55 16.75 11.66 3.06
CA LYS A 55 16.80 10.45 3.89
C LYS A 55 15.43 9.79 3.94
N VAL A 56 15.39 8.47 3.78
CA VAL A 56 14.17 7.64 3.85
C VAL A 56 14.43 6.50 4.83
N SER A 57 13.62 6.32 5.87
CA SER A 57 13.78 5.16 6.77
C SER A 57 13.35 3.87 6.07
N TYR A 58 13.90 2.72 6.49
CA TYR A 58 13.74 1.42 5.80
C TYR A 58 12.27 1.00 5.57
N TRP A 59 11.37 1.34 6.50
CA TRP A 59 9.92 1.09 6.39
C TRP A 59 9.10 2.37 6.19
N GLU A 60 9.71 3.47 5.71
CA GLU A 60 9.02 4.76 5.63
C GLU A 60 7.96 4.79 4.50
N PRO A 61 6.69 5.10 4.80
CA PRO A 61 5.65 5.24 3.79
C PRO A 61 5.83 6.54 2.99
N LEU A 62 6.09 6.36 1.70
CA LEU A 62 6.11 7.41 0.69
C LEU A 62 4.72 7.57 0.08
N ALA A 63 4.47 8.73 -0.55
CA ALA A 63 3.26 9.00 -1.32
C ALA A 63 3.64 9.38 -2.76
N ILE A 64 2.99 8.77 -3.74
CA ILE A 64 3.10 9.13 -5.15
C ILE A 64 1.84 9.88 -5.58
N SER A 65 2.02 11.03 -6.22
CA SER A 65 0.96 11.71 -6.97
C SER A 65 1.22 11.56 -8.47
N ASN A 66 0.21 11.13 -9.23
CA ASN A 66 0.25 11.00 -10.69
C ASN A 66 -0.76 11.97 -11.29
N SER A 67 -0.39 12.59 -12.41
CA SER A 67 -1.20 13.51 -13.21
C SER A 67 -1.12 13.05 -14.67
N ILE A 68 -2.24 12.53 -15.16
CA ILE A 68 -2.33 11.70 -16.37
C ILE A 68 -3.23 12.42 -17.38
N SER A 69 -2.79 12.50 -18.63
CA SER A 69 -3.58 13.02 -19.75
C SER A 69 -3.63 12.03 -20.88
N ILE A 70 -4.84 11.71 -21.33
CA ILE A 70 -5.12 10.77 -22.44
C ILE A 70 -5.62 11.59 -23.65
N PRO A 71 -4.97 11.51 -24.82
CA PRO A 71 -5.34 12.31 -26.00
C PRO A 71 -6.79 12.17 -26.47
N ASP A 72 -7.32 13.22 -27.12
CA ASP A 72 -8.72 13.31 -27.55
C ASP A 72 -9.08 12.31 -28.67
N ASP A 73 -8.10 11.81 -29.42
CA ASP A 73 -8.20 10.78 -30.47
C ASP A 73 -8.13 9.34 -29.94
N VAL A 74 -7.87 9.14 -28.64
CA VAL A 74 -7.97 7.84 -27.98
C VAL A 74 -9.41 7.63 -27.51
N ASP A 75 -10.16 6.79 -28.20
CA ASP A 75 -11.43 6.27 -27.70
C ASP A 75 -11.18 5.40 -26.45
N ILE A 76 -12.07 5.49 -25.46
CA ILE A 76 -12.02 4.71 -24.21
C ILE A 76 -13.42 4.19 -23.93
N HIS A 77 -13.58 2.87 -23.87
CA HIS A 77 -14.86 2.21 -23.65
C HIS A 77 -15.06 1.73 -22.23
N SER A 78 -16.33 1.52 -21.85
CA SER A 78 -16.67 0.91 -20.56
C SER A 78 -16.10 -0.51 -20.45
N GLY A 79 -15.18 -0.70 -19.50
CA GLY A 79 -14.44 -1.95 -19.30
C GLY A 79 -12.98 -1.90 -19.78
N ASP A 80 -12.59 -0.92 -20.62
CA ASP A 80 -11.20 -0.73 -21.03
C ASP A 80 -10.30 -0.43 -19.82
N THR A 81 -8.99 -0.66 -19.96
CA THR A 81 -8.04 -0.60 -18.85
C THR A 81 -6.86 0.33 -19.11
N MET A 82 -6.30 0.93 -18.06
CA MET A 82 -5.03 1.66 -18.10
C MET A 82 -4.18 1.21 -16.91
N THR A 83 -2.91 0.88 -17.17
CA THR A 83 -1.99 0.36 -16.14
C THR A 83 -0.76 1.24 -16.02
N ILE A 84 -0.38 1.58 -14.78
CA ILE A 84 0.87 2.26 -14.45
C ILE A 84 1.67 1.34 -13.52
N LYS A 85 2.94 1.11 -13.84
CA LYS A 85 3.84 0.21 -13.10
C LYS A 85 4.88 1.00 -12.31
N LEU A 86 5.18 0.54 -11.09
CA LEU A 86 6.25 1.09 -10.25
C LEU A 86 7.65 0.71 -10.80
N PRO A 87 8.69 1.53 -10.53
CA PRO A 87 10.07 1.09 -10.71
C PRO A 87 10.39 0.00 -9.68
N GLU A 88 11.36 -0.87 -9.98
CA GLU A 88 11.69 -2.02 -9.13
C GLU A 88 12.17 -1.64 -7.70
N GLN A 89 12.60 -0.39 -7.50
CA GLN A 89 13.01 0.17 -6.22
C GLN A 89 11.83 0.53 -5.30
N LEU A 90 10.60 0.56 -5.82
CA LEU A 90 9.39 0.89 -5.06
C LEU A 90 8.40 -0.27 -5.07
N LYS A 91 7.64 -0.41 -3.98
CA LYS A 91 6.57 -1.40 -3.86
C LYS A 91 5.29 -0.82 -3.29
N PHE A 92 4.16 -1.31 -3.78
CA PHE A 92 2.95 -1.38 -2.99
C PHE A 92 3.14 -2.40 -1.86
N THR A 93 2.59 -2.06 -0.70
CA THR A 93 2.62 -2.82 0.54
C THR A 93 1.37 -3.68 0.71
N THR A 94 0.20 -3.14 0.31
CA THR A 94 -1.08 -3.85 0.31
C THR A 94 -1.87 -3.60 -0.99
N LYS A 95 -2.88 -4.44 -1.22
CA LYS A 95 -3.82 -4.37 -2.35
C LYS A 95 -4.99 -3.44 -2.02
N LEU A 96 -5.01 -2.24 -2.60
CA LEU A 96 -6.07 -1.26 -2.40
C LEU A 96 -6.96 -1.17 -3.64
N ALA A 97 -8.27 -1.35 -3.44
CA ALA A 97 -9.29 -1.08 -4.46
C ALA A 97 -9.99 0.25 -4.12
N PHE A 98 -10.06 1.17 -5.08
CA PHE A 98 -10.63 2.51 -4.90
C PHE A 98 -11.37 2.99 -6.14
N ASP A 99 -12.35 3.86 -5.93
CA ASP A 99 -13.10 4.49 -7.01
C ASP A 99 -12.39 5.77 -7.51
N VAL A 100 -12.39 5.96 -8.82
CA VAL A 100 -11.95 7.19 -9.48
C VAL A 100 -13.20 7.97 -9.86
N TYR A 101 -13.49 9.07 -9.16
CA TYR A 101 -14.67 9.90 -9.45
C TYR A 101 -14.36 10.99 -10.46
N HIS A 102 -15.28 11.21 -11.40
CA HIS A 102 -15.26 12.34 -12.31
C HIS A 102 -15.72 13.61 -11.57
N ALA A 103 -15.24 14.79 -12.01
CA ALA A 103 -15.55 16.09 -11.41
C ALA A 103 -17.04 16.50 -11.38
N ASN A 104 -17.95 15.70 -11.95
CA ASN A 104 -19.41 15.85 -11.85
C ASN A 104 -20.07 14.84 -10.88
N GLY A 105 -19.29 14.09 -10.11
CA GLY A 105 -19.76 13.08 -9.15
C GLY A 105 -20.05 11.70 -9.72
N GLN A 106 -19.94 11.50 -11.04
CA GLN A 106 -20.09 10.16 -11.64
C GLN A 106 -18.81 9.33 -11.47
N LEU A 107 -18.94 8.01 -11.35
CA LEU A 107 -17.78 7.11 -11.37
C LEU A 107 -17.12 7.16 -12.76
N ALA A 108 -15.80 7.37 -12.81
CA ALA A 108 -15.01 7.36 -14.05
C ALA A 108 -14.33 6.01 -14.29
N GLY A 109 -13.93 5.33 -13.23
CA GLY A 109 -13.33 4.01 -13.28
C GLY A 109 -13.12 3.43 -11.88
N LYS A 110 -12.81 2.13 -11.81
CA LYS A 110 -12.39 1.45 -10.58
C LYS A 110 -10.91 1.14 -10.69
N ALA A 111 -10.13 1.53 -9.69
CA ALA A 111 -8.69 1.37 -9.67
C ALA A 111 -8.27 0.35 -8.60
N VAL A 112 -7.24 -0.43 -8.90
CA VAL A 112 -6.66 -1.43 -7.98
C VAL A 112 -5.15 -1.32 -8.00
N THR A 113 -4.51 -1.09 -6.85
CA THR A 113 -3.08 -1.33 -6.66
C THR A 113 -2.86 -2.83 -6.42
N ASP A 114 -1.84 -3.44 -7.01
CA ASP A 114 -1.54 -4.86 -6.80
C ASP A 114 -0.04 -5.07 -6.47
N PRO A 115 0.30 -5.46 -5.21
CA PRO A 115 1.69 -5.66 -4.77
C PRO A 115 2.37 -6.90 -5.38
N ASN A 116 1.65 -7.77 -6.08
CA ASN A 116 2.25 -8.91 -6.76
C ASN A 116 2.75 -8.51 -8.17
N THR A 117 2.04 -7.59 -8.82
CA THR A 117 2.42 -7.06 -10.15
C THR A 117 3.16 -5.71 -10.10
N GLN A 118 3.23 -5.11 -8.90
CA GLN A 118 3.76 -3.77 -8.62
C GLN A 118 3.21 -2.70 -9.57
N SER A 119 1.90 -2.75 -9.79
CA SER A 119 1.18 -1.90 -10.73
C SER A 119 -0.15 -1.43 -10.15
N VAL A 120 -0.61 -0.25 -10.56
CA VAL A 120 -2.00 0.19 -10.42
C VAL A 120 -2.70 0.04 -11.77
N THR A 121 -3.89 -0.57 -11.79
CA THR A 121 -4.73 -0.67 -12.98
C THR A 121 -6.07 -0.01 -12.73
N VAL A 122 -6.47 0.88 -13.63
CA VAL A 122 -7.82 1.46 -13.72
C VAL A 122 -8.62 0.69 -14.75
N THR A 123 -9.85 0.28 -14.42
CA THR A 123 -10.88 -0.16 -15.36
C THR A 123 -11.89 0.97 -15.53
N PHE A 124 -12.08 1.46 -16.76
CA PHE A 124 -12.91 2.62 -17.06
C PHE A 124 -14.41 2.29 -17.12
N THR A 125 -15.22 3.33 -16.95
CA THR A 125 -16.66 3.36 -17.22
C THR A 125 -16.94 4.08 -18.55
N ASP A 126 -18.20 4.15 -18.95
CA ASP A 126 -18.68 4.90 -20.10
C ASP A 126 -18.55 6.44 -20.00
N ILE A 127 -17.95 7.00 -18.93
CA ILE A 127 -17.85 8.46 -18.77
C ILE A 127 -17.08 9.13 -19.91
N PHE A 128 -16.01 8.49 -20.40
CA PHE A 128 -15.15 9.03 -21.45
C PHE A 128 -15.71 8.77 -22.86
N GLU A 129 -16.60 7.80 -23.05
CA GLU A 129 -17.42 7.69 -24.26
C GLU A 129 -18.34 8.92 -24.40
N LYS A 130 -18.95 9.33 -23.29
CA LYS A 130 -19.88 10.47 -23.20
C LYS A 130 -19.16 11.82 -23.22
N LEU A 131 -17.94 11.87 -22.67
CA LEU A 131 -17.11 13.06 -22.51
C LEU A 131 -15.70 12.80 -23.09
N PRO A 132 -15.55 12.71 -24.43
CA PRO A 132 -14.31 12.20 -25.05
C PRO A 132 -13.14 13.19 -25.07
N LEU A 133 -13.36 14.47 -24.75
CA LEU A 133 -12.35 15.51 -24.89
C LEU A 133 -11.67 15.86 -23.57
N ASN A 134 -10.38 16.23 -23.62
CA ASN A 134 -9.56 16.69 -22.50
C ASN A 134 -9.58 15.69 -21.33
N LYS A 135 -9.44 14.40 -21.64
CA LYS A 135 -9.51 13.28 -20.67
C LYS A 135 -8.28 13.30 -19.77
N VAL A 136 -8.48 13.62 -18.49
CA VAL A 136 -7.42 13.66 -17.48
C VAL A 136 -7.79 12.87 -16.24
N LEU A 137 -6.78 12.28 -15.59
CA LEU A 137 -6.89 11.59 -14.31
C LEU A 137 -5.80 12.08 -13.35
N SER A 138 -6.11 12.08 -12.06
CA SER A 138 -5.10 12.03 -11.01
C SER A 138 -5.26 10.73 -10.22
N LEU A 139 -4.15 10.04 -9.97
CA LEU A 139 -4.08 8.82 -9.16
C LEU A 139 -3.02 9.00 -8.09
N ASN A 140 -3.39 8.88 -6.83
CA ASN A 140 -2.53 9.13 -5.69
C ASN A 140 -2.54 7.89 -4.79
N PHE A 141 -1.37 7.44 -4.35
CA PHE A 141 -1.24 6.20 -3.59
C PHE A 141 0.06 6.12 -2.78
N ASN A 142 0.04 5.35 -1.70
CA ASN A 142 1.22 5.05 -0.90
C ASN A 142 2.08 3.94 -1.51
N VAL A 143 3.40 4.02 -1.25
CA VAL A 143 4.42 3.01 -1.59
C VAL A 143 5.51 3.00 -0.51
N GLN A 144 6.34 1.97 -0.50
CA GLN A 144 7.60 1.91 0.27
C GLN A 144 8.78 1.53 -0.63
N MET A 145 10.00 1.64 -0.11
CA MET A 145 11.20 1.09 -0.76
C MET A 145 11.12 -0.45 -0.85
N ASN A 146 11.64 -1.04 -1.93
CA ASN A 146 11.43 -2.46 -2.22
C ASN A 146 12.57 -3.36 -1.71
N HIS A 147 12.48 -3.73 -0.44
CA HIS A 147 13.45 -4.61 0.22
C HIS A 147 13.24 -6.12 -0.02
N THR A 148 12.34 -6.54 -0.92
CA THR A 148 11.91 -7.94 -1.02
C THR A 148 12.93 -8.86 -1.71
N ASN A 149 13.74 -8.34 -2.64
CA ASN A 149 14.72 -9.12 -3.41
C ASN A 149 16.19 -8.73 -3.13
N SER A 150 16.40 -7.61 -2.45
CA SER A 150 17.70 -7.11 -1.99
C SER A 150 17.51 -6.07 -0.89
N ASP A 151 18.45 -5.97 0.04
CA ASP A 151 18.48 -4.89 1.04
C ASP A 151 18.83 -3.57 0.35
N GLN A 152 17.83 -2.79 -0.04
CA GLN A 152 18.00 -1.49 -0.67
C GLN A 152 18.35 -0.39 0.36
N THR A 153 19.51 -0.52 1.01
CA THR A 153 20.04 0.43 1.99
C THR A 153 21.08 1.36 1.37
N GLY A 154 21.35 2.50 2.00
CA GLY A 154 22.32 3.48 1.52
C GLY A 154 21.82 4.30 0.32
N PRO A 155 22.73 4.82 -0.53
CA PRO A 155 22.36 5.67 -1.67
C PRO A 155 21.67 4.86 -2.79
N ILE A 156 20.37 5.07 -2.99
CA ILE A 156 19.57 4.46 -4.06
C ILE A 156 19.19 5.53 -5.08
N THR A 157 19.27 5.21 -6.37
CA THR A 157 18.82 6.09 -7.46
C THR A 157 17.94 5.32 -8.44
N PHE A 158 16.81 5.90 -8.82
CA PHE A 158 15.83 5.31 -9.74
C PHE A 158 15.14 6.36 -10.61
N ASN A 159 14.46 5.94 -11.68
CA ASN A 159 13.62 6.81 -12.50
C ASN A 159 12.15 6.45 -12.34
N TYR A 160 11.27 7.45 -12.30
CA TYR A 160 9.83 7.26 -12.40
C TYR A 160 9.20 8.34 -13.29
N ASN A 161 8.52 7.93 -14.37
CA ASN A 161 7.92 8.81 -15.39
C ASN A 161 8.87 9.92 -15.90
N GLY A 162 10.15 9.60 -16.10
CA GLY A 162 11.17 10.53 -16.60
C GLY A 162 11.89 11.32 -15.51
N VAL A 163 11.34 11.41 -14.28
CA VAL A 163 12.01 12.07 -13.15
C VAL A 163 13.01 11.11 -12.50
N VAL A 164 14.24 11.57 -12.27
CA VAL A 164 15.26 10.82 -11.51
C VAL A 164 15.18 11.19 -10.04
N TYR A 165 15.09 10.18 -9.19
CA TYR A 165 15.13 10.29 -7.73
C TYR A 165 16.42 9.69 -7.21
N THR A 166 17.08 10.40 -6.29
CA THR A 166 18.24 9.91 -5.53
C THR A 166 17.94 10.11 -4.05
N VAL A 167 17.93 9.01 -3.29
CA VAL A 167 17.60 9.00 -1.86
C VAL A 167 18.67 8.25 -1.08
N ILE A 168 18.76 8.50 0.24
CA ILE A 168 19.59 7.73 1.16
C ILE A 168 18.65 6.93 2.05
N VAL A 169 18.55 5.62 1.80
CA VAL A 169 17.71 4.72 2.59
C VAL A 169 18.46 4.26 3.84
N GLY A 170 17.79 4.31 4.99
CA GLY A 170 18.33 3.79 6.24
C GLY A 170 18.53 2.27 6.22
N GLU A 171 19.34 1.75 7.13
CA GLU A 171 19.42 0.31 7.38
C GLU A 171 18.16 -0.20 8.09
N LYS A 172 17.92 -1.51 8.03
CA LYS A 172 16.82 -2.14 8.77
C LYS A 172 17.11 -2.02 10.26
N GLU A 173 16.24 -1.36 11.02
CA GLU A 173 16.35 -1.34 12.48
C GLU A 173 16.20 -2.77 13.02
N VAL A 174 17.18 -3.19 13.82
CA VAL A 174 17.21 -4.46 14.56
C VAL A 174 17.08 -4.13 16.05
N GLY A 175 16.33 -4.93 16.80
CA GLY A 175 16.34 -4.85 18.26
C GLY A 175 15.17 -5.56 18.97
N PRO A 176 15.22 -5.64 20.31
CA PRO A 176 16.22 -4.99 21.17
C PRO A 176 16.98 -5.93 22.15
N VAL A 177 18.26 -5.64 22.34
CA VAL A 177 19.08 -6.21 23.43
C VAL A 177 18.85 -5.41 24.72
N SER A 178 18.04 -5.95 25.66
CA SER A 178 17.81 -5.44 27.04
C SER A 178 16.86 -4.26 27.28
N PRO A 179 16.02 -4.33 28.34
CA PRO A 179 14.97 -5.31 28.51
C PRO A 179 13.63 -4.58 28.45
N VAL A 180 13.08 -4.48 27.23
CA VAL A 180 11.83 -3.75 26.95
C VAL A 180 10.91 -4.66 26.14
N ILE A 181 9.60 -4.41 26.18
CA ILE A 181 8.68 -4.97 25.19
C ILE A 181 9.02 -4.37 23.82
N TYR A 182 8.90 -5.16 22.75
CA TYR A 182 8.90 -4.66 21.37
C TYR A 182 7.69 -5.19 20.60
N LYS A 183 6.77 -4.29 20.24
CA LYS A 183 5.52 -4.53 19.52
C LYS A 183 5.47 -3.66 18.26
N THR A 184 5.13 -4.28 17.15
CA THR A 184 4.93 -3.61 15.86
C THR A 184 3.73 -4.21 15.12
N GLY A 185 3.16 -3.47 14.18
CA GLY A 185 2.08 -3.96 13.33
C GLY A 185 2.21 -3.50 11.88
N TYR A 186 1.69 -4.31 10.95
CA TYR A 186 1.69 -4.00 9.53
C TYR A 186 0.46 -4.58 8.84
N GLN A 187 -0.06 -3.85 7.85
CA GLN A 187 -1.24 -4.24 7.08
C GLN A 187 -0.94 -5.48 6.20
N ASP A 188 -1.90 -6.39 6.05
CA ASP A 188 -1.77 -7.58 5.19
C ASP A 188 -1.66 -7.19 3.71
N GLN A 189 -0.89 -7.96 2.94
CA GLN A 189 -0.59 -7.66 1.54
C GLN A 189 -1.78 -7.87 0.59
N GLY A 190 -2.72 -8.76 0.91
CA GLY A 190 -3.85 -9.17 0.07
C GLY A 190 -5.23 -8.70 0.54
N ASP A 191 -5.46 -8.59 1.85
CA ASP A 191 -6.68 -8.06 2.47
C ASP A 191 -6.35 -6.81 3.32
N PRO A 192 -6.58 -5.58 2.81
CA PRO A 192 -6.28 -4.35 3.56
C PRO A 192 -7.16 -4.15 4.81
N SER A 193 -8.13 -5.03 5.08
CA SER A 193 -8.84 -5.05 6.37
C SER A 193 -8.11 -5.83 7.47
N ILE A 194 -6.98 -6.50 7.18
CA ILE A 194 -6.21 -7.28 8.16
C ILE A 194 -4.91 -6.54 8.53
N ILE A 195 -4.53 -6.61 9.81
CA ILE A 195 -3.29 -6.09 10.37
C ILE A 195 -2.61 -7.22 11.16
N HIS A 196 -1.39 -7.57 10.77
CA HIS A 196 -0.55 -8.48 11.54
C HIS A 196 0.11 -7.73 12.69
N TRP A 197 -0.02 -8.21 13.91
CA TRP A 197 0.70 -7.74 15.09
C TRP A 197 1.76 -8.75 15.50
N LYS A 198 2.96 -8.27 15.81
CA LYS A 198 4.05 -9.06 16.37
C LYS A 198 4.57 -8.43 17.66
N VAL A 199 4.93 -9.25 18.63
CA VAL A 199 5.44 -8.87 19.95
C VAL A 199 6.62 -9.76 20.34
N LEU A 200 7.68 -9.15 20.87
CA LEU A 200 8.73 -9.78 21.66
C LEU A 200 8.74 -9.18 23.07
N ILE A 201 8.73 -10.02 24.08
CA ILE A 201 8.85 -9.65 25.50
C ILE A 201 10.05 -10.41 26.09
N ASN A 202 10.82 -9.77 26.96
CA ASN A 202 11.94 -10.39 27.68
C ASN A 202 13.00 -11.02 26.74
N GLY A 203 13.43 -10.31 25.69
CA GLY A 203 14.47 -10.80 24.76
C GLY A 203 15.77 -11.21 25.46
N LYS A 204 16.10 -10.57 26.59
CA LYS A 204 17.21 -10.90 27.49
C LYS A 204 17.14 -12.26 28.17
N GLN A 205 15.97 -12.89 28.19
CA GLN A 205 15.73 -14.16 28.88
C GLN A 205 16.00 -14.09 30.40
N GLU A 206 15.81 -12.90 31.00
CA GLU A 206 15.93 -12.68 32.46
C GLU A 206 14.81 -13.40 33.21
N ALA A 207 15.05 -13.70 34.49
CA ALA A 207 14.04 -14.30 35.36
C ALA A 207 12.99 -13.26 35.77
N ILE A 208 11.73 -13.44 35.36
CA ILE A 208 10.60 -12.63 35.80
C ILE A 208 9.60 -13.51 36.57
N ASP A 209 9.44 -13.23 37.86
CA ASP A 209 8.52 -13.93 38.75
C ASP A 209 7.09 -13.44 38.57
N ASN A 210 6.14 -14.37 38.41
CA ASN A 210 4.70 -14.09 38.25
C ASN A 210 4.39 -13.16 37.06
N LEU A 211 5.17 -13.28 35.97
CA LEU A 211 5.02 -12.47 34.77
C LEU A 211 3.57 -12.53 34.25
N THR A 212 2.91 -11.39 34.31
CA THR A 212 1.61 -11.13 33.68
C THR A 212 1.81 -10.23 32.48
N LEU A 213 1.25 -10.63 31.34
CA LEU A 213 1.13 -9.80 30.14
C LEU A 213 -0.33 -9.43 29.91
N THR A 214 -0.60 -8.20 29.49
CA THR A 214 -1.94 -7.72 29.14
C THR A 214 -1.89 -6.84 27.90
N ASP A 215 -2.56 -7.31 26.86
CA ASP A 215 -2.72 -6.69 25.56
C ASP A 215 -4.09 -6.00 25.46
N THR A 216 -4.15 -4.83 24.87
CA THR A 216 -5.39 -4.10 24.60
C THR A 216 -5.25 -3.40 23.25
N VAL A 217 -6.07 -3.86 22.31
CA VAL A 217 -6.12 -3.36 20.93
C VAL A 217 -6.84 -2.00 20.92
N GLY A 218 -6.36 -1.08 20.08
CA GLY A 218 -7.05 0.20 19.85
C GLY A 218 -8.40 0.04 19.16
N GLU A 219 -9.18 1.11 19.15
CA GLU A 219 -10.53 1.11 18.55
C GLU A 219 -10.53 0.76 17.06
N GLY A 220 -11.68 0.33 16.53
CA GLY A 220 -11.84 -0.02 15.12
C GLY A 220 -11.24 -1.38 14.71
N GLN A 221 -10.86 -2.22 15.66
CA GLN A 221 -10.19 -3.52 15.44
C GLN A 221 -10.77 -4.64 16.32
N GLU A 222 -10.73 -5.88 15.81
CA GLU A 222 -11.08 -7.10 16.54
C GLU A 222 -10.02 -8.19 16.29
N ILE A 223 -9.64 -8.96 17.31
CA ILE A 223 -8.61 -10.02 17.23
C ILE A 223 -9.17 -11.24 16.50
N VAL A 224 -8.48 -11.69 15.46
CA VAL A 224 -8.74 -12.95 14.77
C VAL A 224 -8.14 -14.09 15.61
N THR A 225 -8.85 -14.56 16.64
CA THR A 225 -8.32 -15.49 17.65
C THR A 225 -7.80 -16.83 17.09
N SER A 226 -8.18 -17.21 15.87
CA SER A 226 -7.66 -18.37 15.14
C SER A 226 -6.26 -18.18 14.52
N SER A 227 -5.76 -16.93 14.43
CA SER A 227 -4.40 -16.60 13.98
C SER A 227 -3.37 -16.54 15.10
N MET A 228 -3.82 -16.62 16.37
CA MET A 228 -2.98 -16.42 17.54
C MET A 228 -1.90 -17.49 17.67
N VAL A 229 -0.65 -17.04 17.69
CA VAL A 229 0.53 -17.77 18.15
C VAL A 229 1.13 -16.99 19.32
N ALA A 230 1.13 -17.57 20.52
CA ALA A 230 1.73 -17.02 21.73
C ALA A 230 2.60 -18.11 22.36
N ALA A 231 3.92 -17.90 22.39
CA ALA A 231 4.88 -18.93 22.76
C ALA A 231 5.99 -18.43 23.67
N ARG A 232 6.39 -19.26 24.65
CA ARG A 232 7.67 -19.13 25.36
C ARG A 232 8.74 -19.77 24.50
N LEU A 233 9.75 -19.00 24.12
CA LEU A 233 10.91 -19.48 23.35
C LEU A 233 11.82 -20.31 24.24
N LYS A 234 12.57 -21.26 23.69
CA LYS A 234 13.52 -22.05 24.48
C LYS A 234 14.61 -21.16 25.09
N HIS A 235 14.77 -21.26 26.40
CA HIS A 235 15.80 -20.51 27.13
C HIS A 235 17.19 -21.00 26.72
N VAL A 236 18.08 -20.05 26.43
CA VAL A 236 19.49 -20.29 26.16
C VAL A 236 20.28 -19.24 26.95
N GLU A 237 21.13 -19.71 27.87
CA GLU A 237 21.82 -18.85 28.82
C GLU A 237 22.93 -18.04 28.12
N GLY A 238 22.86 -16.70 28.23
CA GLY A 238 23.79 -15.79 27.56
C GLY A 238 23.53 -15.56 26.06
N ASP A 239 22.38 -15.99 25.55
CA ASP A 239 21.99 -15.92 24.14
C ASP A 239 20.65 -15.19 23.98
N ASP A 240 20.75 -13.87 23.83
CA ASP A 240 19.65 -12.92 23.74
C ASP A 240 18.81 -13.10 22.46
N VAL A 241 17.53 -12.75 22.52
CA VAL A 241 16.65 -12.66 21.35
C VAL A 241 16.60 -11.21 20.88
N ASP A 242 17.25 -10.91 19.76
CA ASP A 242 17.55 -9.55 19.31
C ASP A 242 16.58 -9.02 18.25
N SER A 243 15.63 -9.82 17.77
CA SER A 243 14.61 -9.37 16.81
C SER A 243 13.34 -10.22 16.79
N LEU A 244 12.27 -9.68 16.20
CA LEU A 244 11.02 -10.41 15.93
C LEU A 244 11.20 -11.56 14.92
N ASP A 245 12.09 -11.39 13.94
CA ASP A 245 12.31 -12.40 12.90
C ASP A 245 13.08 -13.59 13.46
N GLU A 246 14.04 -13.33 14.35
CA GLU A 246 14.67 -14.36 15.17
C GLU A 246 13.67 -15.01 16.13
N ALA A 247 12.88 -14.22 16.87
CA ALA A 247 11.88 -14.72 17.82
C ALA A 247 10.86 -15.66 17.16
N ALA A 248 10.46 -15.37 15.92
CA ALA A 248 9.61 -16.23 15.11
C ALA A 248 10.29 -17.53 14.63
N SER A 249 11.63 -17.58 14.65
CA SER A 249 12.44 -18.72 14.19
C SER A 249 12.95 -19.63 15.32
N ARG A 250 13.11 -19.10 16.55
CA ARG A 250 13.59 -19.87 17.71
C ARG A 250 12.56 -20.95 18.09
N PRO A 251 13.00 -22.17 18.48
CA PRO A 251 12.09 -23.22 18.91
C PRO A 251 11.33 -22.82 20.17
N TYR A 252 10.12 -23.34 20.34
CA TYR A 252 9.28 -23.05 21.50
C TYR A 252 9.54 -24.06 22.63
N GLU A 253 9.50 -23.58 23.86
CA GLU A 253 9.40 -24.38 25.08
C GLU A 253 7.93 -24.69 25.42
N GLU A 254 7.03 -23.72 25.17
CA GLU A 254 5.59 -23.85 25.37
C GLU A 254 4.83 -22.98 24.35
N ASP A 255 3.79 -23.54 23.73
CA ASP A 255 2.73 -22.79 23.05
C ASP A 255 1.57 -22.59 24.05
N PHE A 256 1.31 -21.33 24.42
CA PHE A 256 0.26 -20.95 25.36
C PHE A 256 -0.92 -20.22 24.69
N SER A 257 -1.00 -20.22 23.36
CA SER A 257 -2.06 -19.56 22.55
C SER A 257 -3.48 -19.97 22.94
N LYS A 258 -3.65 -21.20 23.44
CA LYS A 258 -4.93 -21.77 23.90
C LYS A 258 -5.31 -21.38 25.34
N THR A 259 -4.43 -20.71 26.08
CA THR A 259 -4.58 -20.39 27.50
C THR A 259 -4.59 -18.88 27.78
N LEU A 260 -4.74 -18.06 26.73
CA LEU A 260 -5.00 -16.63 26.85
C LEU A 260 -6.43 -16.39 27.36
N SER A 261 -6.59 -15.47 28.31
CA SER A 261 -7.89 -14.96 28.72
C SER A 261 -8.24 -13.75 27.87
N TYR A 262 -9.22 -13.86 26.98
CA TYR A 262 -9.60 -12.77 26.07
C TYR A 262 -10.55 -11.75 26.71
N LYS A 263 -10.24 -10.47 26.53
CA LYS A 263 -11.15 -9.35 26.80
C LYS A 263 -12.04 -9.14 25.57
N THR A 264 -13.35 -9.18 25.73
CA THR A 264 -14.31 -8.98 24.64
C THR A 264 -14.98 -7.61 24.66
N ASN A 265 -15.48 -7.19 23.50
CA ASN A 265 -16.37 -6.03 23.36
C ASN A 265 -17.84 -6.44 23.56
N ASN A 266 -18.77 -5.48 23.49
CA ASN A 266 -20.21 -5.72 23.68
C ASN A 266 -20.84 -6.65 22.63
N ALA A 267 -20.18 -6.89 21.49
CA ALA A 267 -20.60 -7.86 20.47
C ALA A 267 -20.00 -9.26 20.68
N GLY A 268 -19.17 -9.45 21.71
CA GLY A 268 -18.49 -10.72 22.02
C GLY A 268 -17.18 -10.96 21.25
N ALA A 269 -16.75 -10.03 20.39
CA ALA A 269 -15.48 -10.14 19.69
C ALA A 269 -14.30 -9.74 20.59
N ALA A 270 -13.15 -10.38 20.42
CA ALA A 270 -11.96 -10.15 21.23
C ALA A 270 -11.26 -8.83 20.86
N VAL A 271 -10.87 -8.03 21.87
CA VAL A 271 -10.24 -6.70 21.73
C VAL A 271 -9.02 -6.53 22.65
N GLY A 272 -8.50 -7.63 23.17
CA GLY A 272 -7.34 -7.70 24.05
C GLY A 272 -7.25 -9.07 24.72
N PHE A 273 -6.17 -9.35 25.43
CA PHE A 273 -5.98 -10.59 26.18
C PHE A 273 -5.02 -10.42 27.36
N THR A 274 -5.14 -11.30 28.35
CA THR A 274 -4.25 -11.40 29.50
C THR A 274 -3.77 -12.84 29.67
N HIS A 275 -2.51 -13.01 30.08
CA HIS A 275 -1.97 -14.29 30.53
C HIS A 275 -0.96 -14.08 31.67
N THR A 276 -0.90 -15.02 32.61
CA THR A 276 -0.03 -14.96 33.80
C THR A 276 0.70 -16.28 33.98
N PHE A 277 2.03 -16.24 33.98
CA PHE A 277 2.88 -17.38 34.31
C PHE A 277 3.04 -17.47 35.83
N ALA A 278 2.53 -18.54 36.46
CA ALA A 278 2.52 -18.69 37.92
C ALA A 278 3.89 -19.01 38.58
N ASN A 279 4.98 -18.97 37.82
CA ASN A 279 6.34 -19.32 38.25
C ASN A 279 7.35 -18.32 37.68
N ALA A 280 8.61 -18.41 38.13
CA ALA A 280 9.74 -17.72 37.52
C ALA A 280 9.84 -18.05 36.02
N ASN A 281 9.67 -17.04 35.17
CA ASN A 281 9.78 -17.18 33.72
C ASN A 281 11.12 -16.62 33.23
N LYS A 282 12.00 -17.48 32.71
CA LYS A 282 13.29 -17.11 32.08
C LYS A 282 13.23 -17.08 30.55
N ASN A 283 12.06 -17.28 29.96
CA ASN A 283 11.92 -17.36 28.50
C ASN A 283 11.70 -15.96 27.92
N ALA A 284 12.29 -15.69 26.77
CA ALA A 284 11.70 -14.71 25.86
C ALA A 284 10.31 -15.20 25.41
N ILE A 285 9.38 -14.27 25.20
CA ILE A 285 8.03 -14.56 24.71
C ILE A 285 7.87 -13.94 23.33
N PHE A 286 7.44 -14.76 22.37
CA PHE A 286 6.99 -14.31 21.06
C PHE A 286 5.46 -14.37 21.00
N ILE A 287 4.83 -13.32 20.47
CA ILE A 287 3.39 -13.33 20.16
C ILE A 287 3.20 -12.79 18.73
N SER A 288 2.41 -13.49 17.93
CA SER A 288 1.98 -13.07 16.60
C SER A 288 0.49 -13.34 16.44
N TYR A 289 -0.28 -12.35 16.01
CA TYR A 289 -1.71 -12.50 15.75
C TYR A 289 -2.23 -11.40 14.81
N ASP A 290 -3.36 -11.66 14.17
CA ASP A 290 -4.02 -10.70 13.29
C ASP A 290 -5.14 -9.96 14.02
N THR A 291 -5.32 -8.67 13.73
CA THR A 291 -6.59 -7.97 13.94
C THR A 291 -7.26 -7.70 12.61
N LYS A 292 -8.60 -7.68 12.61
CA LYS A 292 -9.42 -7.23 11.48
C LYS A 292 -10.03 -5.87 11.80
N LEU A 293 -9.97 -4.95 10.84
CA LEU A 293 -10.65 -3.66 10.88
C LEU A 293 -12.17 -3.85 10.83
N THR A 294 -12.88 -3.23 11.77
CA THR A 294 -14.36 -3.25 11.81
C THR A 294 -14.99 -2.27 10.82
N GLN A 295 -14.22 -1.30 10.33
CA GLN A 295 -14.62 -0.28 9.37
C GLN A 295 -13.42 0.20 8.54
N SER A 296 -13.68 0.75 7.35
CA SER A 296 -12.68 1.49 6.58
C SER A 296 -12.16 2.68 7.40
N GLN A 297 -10.84 2.86 7.43
CA GLN A 297 -10.19 3.92 8.19
C GLN A 297 -9.94 5.17 7.32
N SER A 298 -9.86 6.33 7.96
CA SER A 298 -9.47 7.58 7.32
C SER A 298 -8.03 7.49 6.81
N VAL A 299 -7.78 8.06 5.63
CA VAL A 299 -6.44 8.19 5.06
C VAL A 299 -5.50 8.87 6.05
N GLY A 300 -4.40 8.19 6.38
CA GLY A 300 -3.36 8.72 7.25
C GLY A 300 -3.51 8.41 8.75
N ASN A 301 -4.57 7.73 9.16
CA ASN A 301 -4.69 7.20 10.53
C ASN A 301 -3.82 5.94 10.70
N ASP A 302 -3.01 5.91 11.75
CA ASP A 302 -2.30 4.70 12.18
C ASP A 302 -3.12 3.98 13.25
N MET A 303 -3.29 2.67 13.11
CA MET A 303 -3.99 1.86 14.10
C MET A 303 -3.07 1.57 15.27
N THR A 304 -3.59 1.72 16.49
CA THR A 304 -2.84 1.50 17.72
C THR A 304 -3.15 0.16 18.34
N ASN A 305 -2.18 -0.41 19.05
CA ASN A 305 -2.36 -1.63 19.82
C ASN A 305 -1.34 -1.66 20.95
N SER A 306 -1.79 -1.86 22.19
CA SER A 306 -0.96 -1.74 23.39
C SER A 306 -0.70 -3.08 24.05
N ILE A 307 0.51 -3.27 24.58
CA ILE A 307 0.90 -4.43 25.39
C ILE A 307 1.59 -3.92 26.65
N SER A 308 1.30 -4.55 27.78
CA SER A 308 1.89 -4.23 29.08
C SER A 308 2.34 -5.50 29.80
N ILE A 309 3.36 -5.37 30.65
CA ILE A 309 3.85 -6.44 31.50
C ILE A 309 3.99 -5.99 32.95
N SER A 310 3.82 -6.93 33.88
CA SER A 310 4.10 -6.80 35.31
C SER A 310 4.60 -8.13 35.89
N GLY A 311 5.25 -8.08 37.05
CA GLY A 311 5.77 -9.23 37.78
C GLY A 311 6.40 -8.79 39.10
N ASN A 312 6.79 -9.72 39.97
CA ASN A 312 7.24 -9.39 41.32
C ASN A 312 8.59 -8.66 41.37
N ASN A 313 9.45 -8.92 40.38
CA ASN A 313 10.84 -8.44 40.33
C ASN A 313 11.16 -7.64 39.05
N VAL A 314 10.15 -7.22 38.29
CA VAL A 314 10.29 -6.36 37.10
C VAL A 314 9.45 -5.09 37.26
N THR A 315 10.00 -3.94 36.89
CA THR A 315 9.24 -2.70 36.80
C THR A 315 8.15 -2.86 35.74
N SER A 316 6.89 -2.61 36.12
CA SER A 316 5.77 -2.70 35.18
C SER A 316 5.97 -1.71 34.03
N SER A 317 5.85 -2.20 32.80
CA SER A 317 6.11 -1.43 31.58
C SER A 317 5.02 -1.66 30.53
N SER A 318 4.90 -0.73 29.59
CA SER A 318 3.89 -0.76 28.55
C SER A 318 4.44 -0.14 27.27
N GLN A 319 3.99 -0.65 26.12
CA GLN A 319 4.34 -0.14 24.81
C GLN A 319 3.09 -0.10 23.93
N VAL A 320 2.94 0.98 23.16
CA VAL A 320 2.00 1.07 22.04
C VAL A 320 2.76 0.75 20.76
N GLY A 321 2.34 -0.31 20.06
CA GLY A 321 2.69 -0.54 18.67
C GLY A 321 1.70 0.20 17.76
N TYR A 322 2.18 0.56 16.58
CA TYR A 322 1.42 1.25 15.53
C TYR A 322 1.45 0.43 14.25
N ALA A 323 0.37 0.49 13.47
CA ALA A 323 0.27 -0.09 12.15
C ALA A 323 -0.26 0.96 11.17
N ARG A 324 0.54 1.26 10.14
CA ARG A 324 0.15 2.20 9.08
C ARG A 324 -1.00 1.62 8.26
N ILE A 325 -2.06 2.39 8.05
CA ILE A 325 -3.07 2.10 7.03
C ILE A 325 -2.73 2.86 5.76
N GLU A 326 -2.45 2.11 4.71
CA GLU A 326 -2.03 2.64 3.42
C GLU A 326 -3.24 3.15 2.62
N SER A 327 -3.02 4.17 1.79
CA SER A 327 -4.10 4.84 1.06
C SER A 327 -3.90 4.86 -0.45
N ALA A 328 -5.03 4.91 -1.17
CA ALA A 328 -5.07 5.23 -2.59
C ALA A 328 -6.40 5.92 -2.94
N TYR A 329 -6.35 6.93 -3.80
CA TYR A 329 -7.52 7.68 -4.27
C TYR A 329 -7.31 8.25 -5.67
N GLY A 330 -8.39 8.46 -6.41
CA GLY A 330 -8.34 8.98 -7.76
C GLY A 330 -9.45 9.97 -8.09
N GLN A 331 -9.18 10.84 -9.04
CA GLN A 331 -10.11 11.82 -9.60
C GLN A 331 -9.95 11.89 -11.12
N ALA A 332 -11.00 12.28 -11.85
CA ALA A 332 -11.00 12.39 -13.30
C ALA A 332 -11.72 13.67 -13.77
N ASN A 333 -11.35 14.18 -14.94
CA ASN A 333 -12.06 15.28 -15.59
C ASN A 333 -12.03 15.11 -17.12
N SER A 334 -13.04 15.63 -17.81
CA SER A 334 -13.23 15.53 -19.26
C SER A 334 -14.37 16.46 -19.72
N ARG A 335 -14.55 16.57 -21.04
CA ARG A 335 -15.51 17.48 -21.67
C ARG A 335 -16.26 16.80 -22.80
N ARG A 336 -17.55 17.14 -22.93
CA ARG A 336 -18.36 16.79 -24.10
C ARG A 336 -17.84 17.47 -25.36
N ARG A 337 -18.01 16.83 -26.52
CA ARG A 337 -17.81 17.48 -27.82
C ARG A 337 -18.83 18.61 -27.99
N SER A 338 -18.42 19.78 -28.46
CA SER A 338 -19.35 20.88 -28.73
C SER A 338 -20.12 20.62 -30.03
N SER A 339 -21.39 20.27 -29.92
CA SER A 339 -22.30 20.14 -31.06
C SER A 339 -22.77 21.53 -31.52
N THR A 340 -21.92 22.25 -32.25
CA THR A 340 -22.37 23.44 -32.99
C THR A 340 -23.32 22.99 -34.10
N PRO A 341 -24.60 23.42 -34.12
CA PRO A 341 -25.49 23.08 -35.23
C PRO A 341 -24.99 23.77 -36.50
N SER A 342 -24.67 22.98 -37.53
CA SER A 342 -24.30 23.52 -38.84
C SER A 342 -25.58 23.96 -39.56
N THR A 343 -25.95 25.24 -39.37
CA THR A 343 -27.03 25.85 -40.14
C THR A 343 -26.57 25.99 -41.59
N THR A 344 -26.98 25.05 -42.45
CA THR A 344 -26.80 25.18 -43.90
C THR A 344 -27.64 26.35 -44.42
N VAL A 345 -27.01 27.53 -44.52
CA VAL A 345 -27.62 28.70 -45.15
C VAL A 345 -27.71 28.42 -46.65
N VAL A 346 -28.93 28.25 -47.15
CA VAL A 346 -29.20 28.24 -48.59
C VAL A 346 -29.07 29.68 -49.08
N GLU A 347 -27.99 29.95 -49.82
CA GLU A 347 -27.65 31.28 -50.31
C GLU A 347 -28.57 31.70 -51.48
N THR A 348 -29.70 32.32 -51.16
CA THR A 348 -30.59 32.91 -52.16
C THR A 348 -30.01 34.23 -52.67
N THR A 349 -29.34 34.19 -53.81
CA THR A 349 -28.73 35.39 -54.43
C THR A 349 -29.80 36.44 -54.75
N THR A 350 -29.61 37.69 -54.33
CA THR A 350 -30.39 38.84 -54.81
C THR A 350 -29.47 40.04 -54.95
N THR A 351 -29.20 40.43 -56.18
CA THR A 351 -28.35 41.57 -56.54
C THR A 351 -29.04 42.89 -56.22
N ASN A 352 -28.33 43.83 -55.58
CA ASN A 352 -28.56 45.25 -55.83
C ASN A 352 -27.32 46.11 -55.56
N ASN A 353 -27.29 47.29 -56.18
CA ASN A 353 -26.06 48.06 -56.41
C ASN A 353 -25.73 49.12 -55.34
N THR A 354 -24.42 49.32 -55.14
CA THR A 354 -23.72 50.61 -55.01
C THR A 354 -24.21 51.63 -53.97
N THR A 355 -23.32 51.98 -53.02
CA THR A 355 -22.70 53.33 -52.95
C THR A 355 -21.44 53.29 -52.07
N THR A 356 -20.37 53.93 -52.53
CA THR A 356 -19.09 54.08 -51.82
C THR A 356 -19.09 55.32 -50.93
N SER A 357 -18.59 55.21 -49.69
CA SER A 357 -18.13 56.35 -48.89
C SER A 357 -16.95 55.96 -48.01
N THR A 358 -15.81 56.63 -48.23
CA THR A 358 -14.57 56.45 -47.46
C THR A 358 -14.53 57.44 -46.30
N SER A 359 -14.13 57.03 -45.10
CA SER A 359 -13.56 57.91 -44.08
C SER A 359 -12.76 57.16 -43.01
N ALA A 360 -11.88 57.89 -42.32
CA ALA A 360 -10.72 57.36 -41.62
C ALA A 360 -10.94 56.89 -40.17
N THR A 361 -9.96 56.10 -39.73
CA THR A 361 -9.43 55.90 -38.37
C THR A 361 -9.89 56.88 -37.29
N THR A 362 -10.26 56.34 -36.12
CA THR A 362 -9.94 56.92 -34.80
C THR A 362 -9.82 55.79 -33.79
N GLU A 363 -8.76 55.79 -32.98
CA GLU A 363 -8.63 54.89 -31.82
C GLU A 363 -9.42 55.46 -30.63
N THR A 364 -10.11 54.62 -29.85
CA THR A 364 -10.51 55.00 -28.48
C THR A 364 -10.56 53.79 -27.55
N THR A 365 -9.92 53.96 -26.40
CA THR A 365 -9.79 53.04 -25.27
C THR A 365 -11.13 52.65 -24.63
N SER A 366 -11.20 51.45 -24.04
CA SER A 366 -12.09 51.19 -22.89
C SER A 366 -11.56 50.05 -22.01
N ALA A 367 -11.33 50.37 -20.74
CA ALA A 367 -11.27 49.42 -19.62
C ALA A 367 -12.67 49.40 -18.93
N THR A 368 -12.99 48.55 -17.94
CA THR A 368 -12.17 47.55 -17.24
C THR A 368 -12.85 46.15 -17.30
N THR A 369 -13.21 45.35 -16.27
CA THR A 369 -13.18 45.42 -14.80
C THR A 369 -13.24 43.99 -14.22
N SER A 370 -12.75 43.80 -12.99
CA SER A 370 -13.10 42.71 -12.05
C SER A 370 -12.56 41.29 -12.33
N ASN A 371 -12.11 40.51 -11.33
CA ASN A 371 -11.96 40.77 -9.89
C ASN A 371 -10.71 40.05 -9.32
N ASN A 372 -10.01 40.71 -8.39
CA ASN A 372 -9.18 40.05 -7.38
C ASN A 372 -9.10 40.93 -6.12
N SER A 373 -9.52 40.42 -4.96
CA SER A 373 -9.11 40.92 -3.65
C SER A 373 -9.48 39.95 -2.53
N SER A 374 -8.46 39.40 -1.89
CA SER A 374 -8.39 39.26 -0.43
C SER A 374 -7.22 40.15 0.03
N THR A 375 -7.09 40.61 1.28
CA THR A 375 -7.54 40.02 2.54
C THR A 375 -7.84 41.13 3.55
N THR A 376 -8.66 40.86 4.58
CA THR A 376 -8.89 41.78 5.70
C THR A 376 -8.24 41.25 6.98
N GLU A 377 -7.21 41.94 7.45
CA GLU A 377 -6.80 41.87 8.86
C GLU A 377 -7.54 42.95 9.67
N THR A 378 -7.72 42.75 10.98
CA THR A 378 -8.37 43.74 11.85
C THR A 378 -7.68 43.78 13.21
N THR A 379 -7.10 44.94 13.53
CA THR A 379 -6.45 45.23 14.80
C THR A 379 -7.17 46.37 15.52
N THR A 380 -7.64 46.17 16.76
CA THR A 380 -8.03 47.26 17.68
C THR A 380 -8.05 46.79 19.13
N LYS A 381 -7.12 47.31 19.94
CA LYS A 381 -7.24 47.73 21.36
C LYS A 381 -5.83 48.18 21.83
N THR A 382 -5.54 49.45 22.07
CA THR A 382 -6.03 50.39 23.11
C THR A 382 -5.35 50.19 24.47
N ASN A 383 -4.68 51.25 24.96
CA ASN A 383 -3.90 51.32 26.20
C ASN A 383 -4.67 50.98 27.49
N SER A 384 -3.93 50.57 28.52
CA SER A 384 -3.87 51.30 29.80
C SER A 384 -2.61 50.94 30.61
N THR A 385 -2.11 51.90 31.39
CA THR A 385 -0.88 51.81 32.21
C THR A 385 -1.21 51.48 33.67
N THR A 386 -0.27 50.91 34.44
CA THR A 386 0.16 51.42 35.79
C THR A 386 1.35 50.60 36.33
N THR A 387 2.18 51.24 37.15
CA THR A 387 3.47 50.77 37.69
C THR A 387 3.33 50.17 39.10
N GLU A 388 4.16 49.17 39.45
CA GLU A 388 4.83 49.13 40.76
C GLU A 388 6.14 48.30 40.69
N ALA A 389 6.94 48.25 41.76
CA ALA A 389 8.40 47.97 41.69
C ALA A 389 8.97 47.23 42.93
N LYS A 390 10.33 47.07 42.96
CA LYS A 390 11.19 46.75 44.15
C LYS A 390 11.27 45.23 44.51
N THR A 391 12.40 44.59 44.89
CA THR A 391 13.86 44.88 44.86
C THR A 391 14.73 43.61 44.98
N THR A 392 15.98 43.75 44.53
CA THR A 392 17.24 42.97 44.73
C THR A 392 17.48 42.25 46.08
N THR A 393 18.32 41.18 46.06
CA THR A 393 19.61 41.03 46.80
C THR A 393 19.98 39.59 47.22
N GLU A 394 20.76 38.90 46.36
CA GLU A 394 22.14 38.41 46.59
C GLU A 394 22.59 37.71 47.91
N SER A 395 23.09 36.48 47.76
CA SER A 395 24.28 35.85 48.42
C SER A 395 24.56 34.52 47.69
N GLY A 396 25.79 33.99 47.51
CA GLY A 396 27.04 34.13 48.28
C GLY A 396 27.21 32.87 49.15
N THR A 397 28.22 32.00 49.02
CA THR A 397 29.63 32.22 48.62
C THR A 397 30.31 30.96 48.04
N THR A 398 31.36 31.20 47.26
CA THR A 398 32.49 30.38 46.75
C THR A 398 33.12 29.34 47.75
N THR A 399 34.09 28.46 47.39
CA THR A 399 35.37 28.70 46.65
C THR A 399 36.12 27.41 46.23
N THR A 400 36.81 27.42 45.06
CA THR A 400 38.05 26.65 44.64
C THR A 400 38.20 25.13 44.91
N GLY A 401 38.89 24.30 44.11
CA GLY A 401 39.84 24.45 42.97
C GLY A 401 41.04 23.48 43.18
N ALA A 402 41.91 23.09 42.22
CA ALA A 402 41.98 23.17 40.76
C ALA A 402 43.18 22.27 40.25
N LYS A 403 43.34 22.13 38.92
CA LYS A 403 44.57 21.73 38.17
C LYS A 403 45.04 20.25 38.07
N THR A 404 44.88 19.71 36.85
CA THR A 404 45.86 19.00 35.97
C THR A 404 46.90 17.99 36.51
N THR A 405 47.02 16.86 35.80
CA THR A 405 48.28 16.38 35.17
C THR A 405 47.95 15.55 33.91
N SER A 406 48.88 15.46 32.96
CA SER A 406 48.78 14.72 31.68
C SER A 406 49.85 13.63 31.61
N SER A 407 49.57 12.53 30.91
CA SER A 407 50.57 11.54 30.51
C SER A 407 50.34 11.04 29.07
N GLN A 408 51.37 11.15 28.25
CA GLN A 408 51.47 10.46 26.96
C GLN A 408 51.90 9.00 27.17
N SER A 409 51.70 8.16 26.15
CA SER A 409 52.62 7.06 25.86
C SER A 409 52.81 6.93 24.35
N THR A 410 53.87 6.24 23.93
CA THR A 410 54.53 6.45 22.64
C THR A 410 54.34 5.27 21.68
N SER A 411 54.39 5.57 20.38
CA SER A 411 54.36 4.59 19.29
C SER A 411 55.60 3.68 19.26
N LEU A 412 55.39 2.44 18.80
CA LEU A 412 56.41 1.63 18.13
C LEU A 412 55.83 1.03 16.86
N GLN A 413 56.67 0.93 15.83
CA GLN A 413 56.32 0.53 14.47
C GLN A 413 57.37 -0.47 13.97
N THR A 414 56.94 -1.59 13.37
CA THR A 414 57.84 -2.59 12.77
C THR A 414 57.25 -3.08 11.45
N ASN A 415 58.10 -3.32 10.46
CA ASN A 415 57.68 -3.56 9.07
C ASN A 415 57.47 -5.04 8.69
N VAL A 416 56.75 -5.18 7.57
CA VAL A 416 56.46 -6.35 6.71
C VAL A 416 57.66 -7.32 6.49
N PRO A 417 57.41 -8.61 6.14
CA PRO A 417 57.23 -8.95 4.71
C PRO A 417 56.11 -9.95 4.39
N SER A 418 55.65 -9.92 3.13
CA SER A 418 54.76 -10.93 2.53
C SER A 418 55.54 -12.03 1.82
N THR A 419 55.07 -13.29 1.84
CA THR A 419 55.21 -14.24 0.70
C THR A 419 54.27 -15.45 0.78
N THR A 420 53.50 -15.64 -0.31
CA THR A 420 53.34 -16.88 -1.11
C THR A 420 53.06 -18.26 -0.46
N ASN A 421 51.87 -18.77 -0.79
CA ASN A 421 51.47 -20.16 -1.10
C ASN A 421 52.23 -21.37 -0.50
N VAL A 422 51.50 -22.22 0.25
CA VAL A 422 51.64 -23.68 0.17
C VAL A 422 50.24 -24.31 0.07
N THR A 423 50.07 -25.29 -0.83
CA THR A 423 48.83 -26.06 -1.02
C THR A 423 48.90 -27.39 -0.28
N THR A 424 47.87 -27.74 0.48
CA THR A 424 47.65 -29.13 0.96
C THR A 424 46.18 -29.51 0.78
N SER A 425 45.92 -30.69 0.22
CA SER A 425 44.58 -31.17 -0.17
C SER A 425 44.09 -32.31 0.75
N SER A 426 42.90 -32.84 0.44
CA SER A 426 42.14 -33.93 1.11
C SER A 426 41.29 -33.47 2.31
N ASN A 427 40.03 -33.91 2.48
CA ASN A 427 39.18 -34.74 1.61
C ASN A 427 37.74 -34.21 1.54
N GLN A 428 37.09 -34.37 0.39
CA GLN A 428 35.67 -34.05 0.22
C GLN A 428 34.78 -35.17 0.80
N ALA A 429 33.75 -34.77 1.56
CA ALA A 429 32.55 -35.57 1.76
C ALA A 429 31.35 -34.77 1.22
N SER A 430 30.79 -35.18 0.08
CA SER A 430 29.75 -34.39 -0.60
C SER A 430 28.42 -34.46 0.16
N LYS A 431 28.00 -33.32 0.75
CA LYS A 431 26.60 -33.06 1.08
C LYS A 431 26.06 -32.02 0.11
N ARG A 432 25.07 -32.40 -0.70
CA ARG A 432 24.37 -31.50 -1.61
C ARG A 432 23.55 -30.49 -0.79
N PRO A 433 23.45 -29.20 -1.22
CA PRO A 433 22.43 -28.32 -0.67
C PRO A 433 21.05 -28.86 -1.07
N VAL A 434 20.17 -29.06 -0.10
CA VAL A 434 18.78 -29.46 -0.33
C VAL A 434 17.96 -28.18 -0.53
N THR A 435 17.72 -27.80 -1.77
CA THR A 435 16.80 -26.71 -2.10
C THR A 435 15.37 -27.11 -1.73
N PHE A 436 14.83 -26.51 -0.67
CA PHE A 436 13.46 -26.73 -0.21
C PHE A 436 12.47 -26.01 -1.13
N ALA A 437 12.13 -26.64 -2.26
CA ALA A 437 11.18 -26.10 -3.22
C ALA A 437 9.74 -26.18 -2.67
N LEU A 438 9.09 -25.02 -2.53
CA LEU A 438 7.67 -24.94 -2.17
C LEU A 438 6.80 -25.61 -3.25
N PRO A 439 5.70 -26.30 -2.87
CA PRO A 439 4.85 -27.01 -3.84
C PRO A 439 4.09 -26.03 -4.74
N ARG A 440 4.40 -26.04 -6.04
CA ARG A 440 3.62 -25.33 -7.08
C ARG A 440 2.24 -26.00 -7.28
N THR A 441 1.25 -25.59 -6.51
CA THR A 441 -0.16 -25.86 -6.80
C THR A 441 -0.74 -24.75 -7.69
N GLY A 442 -0.97 -25.03 -8.97
CA GLY A 442 -1.57 -24.05 -9.90
C GLY A 442 -1.74 -24.49 -11.36
N GLU A 443 -1.01 -25.50 -11.84
CA GLU A 443 -0.88 -25.76 -13.30
C GLU A 443 -1.18 -27.22 -13.71
N GLN A 444 -2.21 -27.86 -13.13
CA GLN A 444 -2.68 -29.19 -13.61
C GLN A 444 -4.20 -29.35 -13.79
N ALA A 445 -5.02 -28.38 -13.39
CA ALA A 445 -6.48 -28.48 -13.55
C ALA A 445 -6.95 -28.54 -15.04
N GLY A 446 -6.18 -27.93 -15.95
CA GLY A 446 -6.57 -27.80 -17.37
C GLY A 446 -6.50 -29.07 -18.21
N LEU A 447 -5.69 -30.07 -17.81
CA LEU A 447 -5.45 -31.28 -18.63
C LEU A 447 -6.40 -32.46 -18.32
N TRP A 448 -7.04 -32.46 -17.15
CA TRP A 448 -8.00 -33.53 -16.78
C TRP A 448 -9.41 -33.30 -17.34
N LEU A 449 -9.82 -32.04 -17.49
CA LEU A 449 -11.14 -31.69 -18.04
C LEU A 449 -11.27 -32.05 -19.54
N SER A 450 -10.22 -31.87 -20.33
CA SER A 450 -10.19 -32.26 -21.74
C SER A 450 -10.20 -33.79 -21.92
N ALA A 451 -9.51 -34.52 -21.03
CA ALA A 451 -9.51 -35.98 -21.02
C ALA A 451 -10.91 -36.57 -20.72
N LEU A 452 -11.61 -36.09 -19.69
CA LEU A 452 -12.98 -36.55 -19.39
C LEU A 452 -13.98 -36.22 -20.51
N GLY A 453 -13.86 -35.03 -21.13
CA GLY A 453 -14.74 -34.64 -22.24
C GLY A 453 -14.69 -35.62 -23.42
N LEU A 454 -13.48 -36.08 -23.80
CA LEU A 454 -13.29 -37.02 -24.91
C LEU A 454 -13.91 -38.40 -24.61
N VAL A 455 -13.83 -38.87 -23.36
CA VAL A 455 -14.40 -40.16 -22.94
C VAL A 455 -15.94 -40.13 -23.00
N ILE A 456 -16.57 -39.04 -22.56
CA ILE A 456 -18.03 -38.91 -22.59
C ILE A 456 -18.56 -38.91 -24.03
N VAL A 457 -17.92 -38.16 -24.95
CA VAL A 457 -18.33 -38.10 -26.37
C VAL A 457 -18.17 -39.46 -27.05
N THR A 458 -17.06 -40.17 -26.81
CA THR A 458 -16.81 -41.48 -27.42
C THR A 458 -17.77 -42.56 -26.90
N VAL A 459 -18.05 -42.62 -25.59
CA VAL A 459 -19.03 -43.57 -25.02
C VAL A 459 -20.45 -43.29 -25.54
N THR A 460 -20.87 -42.02 -25.59
CA THR A 460 -22.20 -41.64 -26.10
C THR A 460 -22.35 -41.96 -27.59
N GLY A 461 -21.30 -41.73 -28.40
CA GLY A 461 -21.28 -42.07 -29.82
C GLY A 461 -21.40 -43.57 -30.08
N ILE A 462 -20.67 -44.40 -29.32
CA ILE A 462 -20.74 -45.86 -29.44
C ILE A 462 -22.13 -46.40 -29.03
N TYR A 463 -22.75 -45.82 -28.00
CA TYR A 463 -24.10 -46.18 -27.58
C TYR A 463 -25.13 -45.87 -28.67
N PHE A 464 -25.13 -44.66 -29.23
CA PHE A 464 -26.04 -44.27 -30.32
C PHE A 464 -25.80 -45.05 -31.62
N TYR A 465 -24.56 -45.45 -31.92
CA TYR A 465 -24.26 -46.27 -33.10
C TYR A 465 -24.79 -47.71 -32.96
N ARG A 466 -24.76 -48.28 -31.75
CA ARG A 466 -25.36 -49.60 -31.48
C ARG A 466 -26.89 -49.58 -31.42
N ALA A 467 -27.51 -48.44 -31.06
CA ALA A 467 -28.97 -48.29 -31.02
C ALA A 467 -29.64 -48.02 -32.40
N ARG A 468 -28.90 -48.17 -33.51
CA ARG A 468 -29.36 -47.91 -34.89
C ARG A 468 -29.01 -49.02 -35.90
N ARG A 469 -28.84 -50.25 -35.42
CA ARG A 469 -28.78 -51.48 -36.23
C ARG A 469 -29.75 -52.52 -35.69
#